data_AF-A0A7C1CVD7-F1
#
_entry.id   AF-A0A7C1CVD7-F1
#
_cell.length_a   1.000
_cell.length_b   1.000
_cell.length_c   1.000
_cell.angle_alpha   90.00
_cell.angle_beta   90.00
_cell.angle_gamma   90.00
#
_symmetry.space_group_name_H-M   'P 1'
#
loop_
_entity.id
_entity.type
_entity.pdbx_description
1 polymer ?
#
loop_
_entity_poly.entity_id
_entity_poly.type
_entity_poly.pdbx_seq_one_letter_code
_entity_poly.pdbx_strand_id
1 'polypeptide(L)'
;MNRKIPSLLNGEFGIFYSRPIVNMYMDKLPTSEWREFIKILDCMYAGEDSSAIVSMIEHGLNRSTRNRSLFYLLLSLKLLVSNDENDELYNKLRREFGRIPSGVRKEVAWALTNYYGLYHPEREIRVFRVWSEVYEKESSAKILLLVGRARSAAQRGNRDQARDLFEEALKMAKKLEDPQGLINVLNDYSWYMKQDNIEYSLKLAERAAYYSGYYDEKLSSASCVLDTLSIIQHESKDKGLYNTIELQRMTGFEKDGPLQTLRDRLAVVELEQSEYPNEDLTRSYLKKHIENVKNTSRKTCVAWDNLSYLLNGITRRIRGVTLRKIIVGLEIAVDLLNDPFPIVNEYVKSKVEESFEIAINELGKLSSNDAKKLVLSTYSALRDRMGSFPYLCRKGVLLRIVEACSIDLHTLKEIAKRRYELMKFIGQLFDLHPFLEGRRDAAMKFLDVMPKRKSEEFISGYLQLTEKERVIIDTFMRDYARYNRDWGVKLEPISELKLFVQEYGLKNVPSTLAYWVLDTKRCRTKLVNLLMKFS
;
A
#
# COMPACT_ATOMS: atom_id res chain seq x y z
N MET A 1 -14.65 -24.40 23.79
CA MET A 1 -14.17 -23.62 22.62
C MET A 1 -14.64 -22.15 22.57
N ASN A 2 -15.64 -21.71 23.36
CA ASN A 2 -16.14 -20.31 23.36
C ASN A 2 -15.19 -19.23 23.92
N ARG A 3 -14.06 -19.57 24.56
CA ARG A 3 -13.17 -18.59 25.23
C ARG A 3 -12.02 -18.04 24.36
N LYS A 4 -11.83 -18.53 23.12
CA LYS A 4 -10.69 -18.13 22.25
C LYS A 4 -11.07 -17.27 21.04
N ILE A 5 -12.36 -17.07 20.76
CA ILE A 5 -12.83 -16.28 19.61
C ILE A 5 -12.54 -14.78 19.80
N PRO A 6 -12.79 -14.15 20.95
CA PRO A 6 -12.52 -12.70 21.12
C PRO A 6 -11.04 -12.33 21.01
N SER A 7 -10.16 -13.12 21.64
CA SER A 7 -8.71 -12.90 21.61
C SER A 7 -8.12 -12.97 20.19
N LEU A 8 -8.69 -13.83 19.34
CA LEU A 8 -8.27 -14.01 17.95
C LEU A 8 -8.82 -12.97 16.98
N LEU A 9 -9.94 -12.31 17.33
CA LEU A 9 -10.67 -11.47 16.40
C LEU A 9 -10.40 -9.96 16.58
N ASN A 10 -10.08 -9.47 17.80
CA ASN A 10 -10.05 -8.02 18.05
C ASN A 10 -8.85 -7.47 18.86
N GLY A 11 -8.00 -8.31 19.48
CA GLY A 11 -7.18 -7.83 20.62
C GLY A 11 -5.65 -7.77 20.46
N GLU A 12 -5.04 -8.57 19.58
CA GLU A 12 -3.57 -8.69 19.50
C GLU A 12 -2.98 -8.32 18.14
N PHE A 13 -3.73 -8.47 17.05
CA PHE A 13 -3.21 -8.25 15.69
C PHE A 13 -3.97 -7.18 14.89
N GLY A 14 -4.98 -6.55 15.51
CA GLY A 14 -5.89 -5.60 14.84
C GLY A 14 -7.02 -6.29 14.07
N ILE A 15 -8.13 -5.55 13.87
CA ILE A 15 -9.35 -6.07 13.24
C ILE A 15 -9.05 -6.57 11.82
N PHE A 16 -8.41 -5.74 10.97
CA PHE A 16 -8.12 -6.07 9.55
C PHE A 16 -7.27 -7.31 9.33
N TYR A 17 -6.45 -7.66 10.31
CA TYR A 17 -5.51 -8.76 10.20
C TYR A 17 -6.10 -10.12 10.57
N SER A 18 -7.29 -10.16 11.18
CA SER A 18 -7.99 -11.39 11.55
C SER A 18 -8.91 -11.93 10.44
N ARG A 19 -8.92 -11.35 9.23
CA ARG A 19 -9.77 -11.80 8.10
C ARG A 19 -9.67 -13.29 7.77
N PRO A 20 -8.48 -13.94 7.72
CA PRO A 20 -8.43 -15.38 7.48
C PRO A 20 -9.16 -16.18 8.56
N ILE A 21 -9.09 -15.73 9.81
CA ILE A 21 -9.77 -16.37 10.94
C ILE A 21 -11.28 -16.20 10.77
N VAL A 22 -11.75 -15.00 10.45
CA VAL A 22 -13.17 -14.71 10.17
C VAL A 22 -13.71 -15.61 9.06
N ASN A 23 -13.01 -15.70 7.92
CA ASN A 23 -13.40 -16.55 6.80
C ASN A 23 -13.45 -18.04 7.19
N MET A 24 -12.47 -18.52 7.96
CA MET A 24 -12.46 -19.89 8.46
C MET A 24 -13.67 -20.18 9.37
N TYR A 25 -14.03 -19.24 10.25
CA TYR A 25 -15.19 -19.38 11.13
C TYR A 25 -16.53 -19.33 10.37
N MET A 26 -16.65 -18.47 9.36
CA MET A 26 -17.85 -18.41 8.50
C MET A 26 -18.13 -19.74 7.81
N ASP A 27 -17.09 -20.42 7.32
CA ASP A 27 -17.21 -21.72 6.66
C ASP A 27 -17.47 -22.86 7.66
N LYS A 28 -16.74 -22.90 8.78
CA LYS A 28 -16.76 -24.05 9.72
C LYS A 28 -17.90 -24.00 10.75
N LEU A 29 -18.40 -22.82 11.12
CA LEU A 29 -19.31 -22.64 12.26
C LEU A 29 -20.56 -21.83 11.91
N PRO A 30 -21.38 -22.31 10.95
CA PRO A 30 -22.56 -21.58 10.53
C PRO A 30 -23.54 -21.39 11.70
N THR A 31 -23.85 -22.36 12.55
CA THR A 31 -25.04 -22.27 13.44
C THR A 31 -24.82 -21.60 14.81
N SER A 32 -23.81 -20.75 14.96
CA SER A 32 -23.51 -20.11 16.26
C SER A 32 -24.21 -18.76 16.47
N GLU A 33 -24.50 -18.39 17.72
CA GLU A 33 -24.90 -17.03 18.12
C GLU A 33 -23.90 -15.96 17.64
N TRP A 34 -22.65 -16.39 17.42
CA TRP A 34 -21.54 -15.57 16.91
C TRP A 34 -21.63 -15.29 15.41
N ARG A 35 -22.49 -15.98 14.64
CA ARG A 35 -22.64 -15.75 13.19
C ARG A 35 -22.87 -14.28 12.87
N GLU A 36 -23.74 -13.61 13.62
CA GLU A 36 -24.06 -12.21 13.36
C GLU A 36 -22.85 -11.30 13.59
N PHE A 37 -22.10 -11.53 14.67
CA PHE A 37 -20.86 -10.82 14.95
C PHE A 37 -19.80 -11.03 13.87
N ILE A 38 -19.64 -12.27 13.40
CA ILE A 38 -18.68 -12.58 12.33
C ILE A 38 -19.10 -11.90 11.01
N LYS A 39 -20.39 -11.86 10.68
CA LYS A 39 -20.90 -11.11 9.53
C LYS A 39 -20.66 -9.60 9.65
N ILE A 40 -20.82 -9.04 10.84
CA ILE A 40 -20.51 -7.63 11.10
C ILE A 40 -19.03 -7.35 10.81
N LEU A 41 -18.11 -8.21 11.28
CA LEU A 41 -16.69 -8.08 10.97
C LEU A 41 -16.41 -8.21 9.46
N ASP A 42 -17.10 -9.12 8.76
CA ASP A 42 -16.98 -9.27 7.30
C ASP A 42 -17.40 -7.99 6.55
N CYS A 43 -18.53 -7.39 6.94
CA CYS A 43 -18.98 -6.10 6.41
C CYS A 43 -17.97 -4.97 6.68
N MET A 44 -17.38 -4.94 7.89
CA MET A 44 -16.32 -3.98 8.20
C MET A 44 -15.09 -4.16 7.29
N TYR A 45 -14.72 -5.40 6.92
CA TYR A 45 -13.63 -5.64 5.97
C TYR A 45 -13.97 -5.36 4.50
N ALA A 46 -15.25 -5.47 4.15
CA ALA A 46 -15.74 -5.10 2.85
C ALA A 46 -15.75 -3.58 2.66
N GLY A 47 -15.73 -2.81 3.76
CA GLY A 47 -15.86 -1.35 3.73
C GLY A 47 -17.30 -0.94 3.50
N GLU A 48 -18.26 -1.73 3.98
CA GLU A 48 -19.68 -1.41 3.92
C GLU A 48 -20.01 -0.14 4.71
N ASP A 49 -21.12 0.51 4.36
CA ASP A 49 -21.56 1.74 4.98
C ASP A 49 -21.77 1.60 6.50
N SER A 50 -21.29 2.58 7.28
CA SER A 50 -21.37 2.56 8.75
C SER A 50 -22.81 2.40 9.25
N SER A 51 -23.82 2.99 8.58
CA SER A 51 -25.22 2.88 9.01
C SER A 51 -25.77 1.45 8.82
N ALA A 52 -25.37 0.77 7.74
CA ALA A 52 -25.71 -0.62 7.51
C ALA A 52 -25.08 -1.54 8.58
N ILE A 53 -23.82 -1.30 8.92
CA ILE A 53 -23.12 -2.03 9.98
C ILE A 53 -23.80 -1.81 11.34
N VAL A 54 -24.15 -0.57 11.68
CA VAL A 54 -24.87 -0.24 12.93
C VAL A 54 -26.21 -0.97 13.00
N SER A 55 -26.99 -1.01 11.92
CA SER A 55 -28.26 -1.74 11.85
C SER A 55 -28.08 -3.25 12.11
N MET A 56 -27.03 -3.87 11.53
CA MET A 56 -26.69 -5.26 11.81
C MET A 56 -26.30 -5.48 13.27
N ILE A 57 -25.55 -4.55 13.86
CA ILE A 57 -25.18 -4.61 15.28
C ILE A 57 -26.44 -4.56 16.17
N GLU A 58 -27.39 -3.67 15.89
CA GLU A 58 -28.64 -3.56 16.64
C GLU A 58 -29.48 -4.84 16.55
N HIS A 59 -29.58 -5.43 15.36
CA HIS A 59 -30.21 -6.73 15.16
C HIS A 59 -29.52 -7.84 15.98
N GLY A 60 -28.18 -7.85 16.01
CA GLY A 60 -27.38 -8.78 16.82
C GLY A 60 -27.55 -8.57 18.33
N LEU A 61 -27.67 -7.33 18.80
CA LEU A 61 -27.90 -6.99 20.21
C LEU A 61 -29.23 -7.56 20.71
N ASN A 62 -30.28 -7.47 19.90
CA ASN A 62 -31.60 -8.02 20.24
C ASN A 62 -31.60 -9.55 20.42
N ARG A 63 -30.67 -10.25 19.74
CA ARG A 63 -30.56 -11.73 19.78
C ARG A 63 -29.52 -12.25 20.76
N SER A 64 -28.63 -11.41 21.27
CA SER A 64 -27.48 -11.79 22.11
C SER A 64 -27.69 -11.60 23.62
N THR A 65 -28.92 -11.33 24.06
CA THR A 65 -29.26 -11.00 25.46
C THR A 65 -28.83 -12.08 26.48
N ARG A 66 -28.77 -13.36 26.07
CA ARG A 66 -28.32 -14.48 26.91
C ARG A 66 -26.80 -14.64 26.94
N ASN A 67 -26.09 -14.11 25.95
CA ASN A 67 -24.64 -14.22 25.81
C ASN A 67 -23.97 -12.88 26.10
N ARG A 68 -23.69 -12.64 27.38
CA ARG A 68 -23.11 -11.37 27.85
C ARG A 68 -21.81 -10.98 27.15
N SER A 69 -20.97 -11.95 26.78
CA SER A 69 -19.70 -11.68 26.08
C SER A 69 -19.97 -11.08 24.69
N LEU A 70 -20.83 -11.73 23.92
CA LEU A 70 -21.25 -11.26 22.61
C LEU A 70 -21.96 -9.91 22.68
N PHE A 71 -22.86 -9.74 23.66
CA PHE A 71 -23.57 -8.49 23.88
C PHE A 71 -22.61 -7.30 24.09
N TYR A 72 -21.62 -7.43 24.98
CA TYR A 72 -20.66 -6.35 25.22
C TYR A 72 -19.69 -6.12 24.06
N LEU A 73 -19.34 -7.17 23.30
CA LEU A 73 -18.55 -7.00 22.07
C LEU A 73 -19.32 -6.22 21.01
N LEU A 74 -20.60 -6.51 20.81
CA LEU A 74 -21.46 -5.77 19.88
C LEU A 74 -21.64 -4.30 20.30
N LEU A 75 -21.82 -4.03 21.61
CA LEU A 75 -21.84 -2.65 22.11
C LEU A 75 -20.51 -1.94 21.87
N SER A 76 -19.37 -2.63 22.07
CA SER A 76 -18.06 -2.05 21.80
C SER A 76 -17.83 -1.75 20.33
N LEU A 77 -18.29 -2.61 19.42
CA LEU A 77 -18.26 -2.36 17.98
C LEU A 77 -19.18 -1.19 17.60
N LYS A 78 -20.38 -1.11 18.18
CA LYS A 78 -21.29 0.03 17.97
C LYS A 78 -20.61 1.34 18.32
N LEU A 79 -19.93 1.39 19.47
CA LEU A 79 -19.21 2.58 19.92
C LEU A 79 -18.12 3.04 18.93
N LEU A 80 -17.54 2.11 18.16
CA LEU A 80 -16.44 2.39 17.23
C LEU A 80 -16.90 2.72 15.82
N VAL A 81 -18.03 2.17 15.38
CA VAL A 81 -18.55 2.31 14.00
C VAL A 81 -19.59 3.42 13.88
N SER A 82 -20.27 3.77 14.97
CA SER A 82 -21.20 4.89 14.95
C SER A 82 -20.48 6.19 14.58
N ASN A 83 -20.93 6.82 13.50
CA ASN A 83 -20.46 8.14 13.08
C ASN A 83 -20.97 9.26 14.01
N ASP A 84 -21.99 8.96 14.83
CA ASP A 84 -22.62 9.88 15.77
C ASP A 84 -21.95 9.89 17.15
N GLU A 85 -22.12 11.01 17.86
CA GLU A 85 -21.65 11.24 19.22
C GLU A 85 -22.30 10.27 20.23
N ASN A 86 -21.70 9.10 20.45
CA ASN A 86 -22.23 8.07 21.34
C ASN A 86 -21.77 8.17 22.82
N ASP A 87 -21.73 9.37 23.39
CA ASP A 87 -21.28 9.63 24.77
C ASP A 87 -22.11 8.86 25.82
N GLU A 88 -23.39 8.61 25.54
CA GLU A 88 -24.27 7.81 26.40
C GLU A 88 -23.82 6.34 26.42
N LEU A 89 -23.56 5.75 25.25
CA LEU A 89 -23.06 4.38 25.12
C LEU A 89 -21.67 4.23 25.76
N TYR A 90 -20.79 5.21 25.54
CA TYR A 90 -19.49 5.29 26.21
C TYR A 90 -19.67 5.25 27.74
N ASN A 91 -20.52 6.12 28.28
CA ASN A 91 -20.76 6.20 29.72
C ASN A 91 -21.40 4.93 30.29
N LYS A 92 -22.29 4.28 29.54
CA LYS A 92 -22.87 2.98 29.91
C LYS A 92 -21.78 1.91 30.04
N LEU A 93 -20.99 1.71 28.99
CA LEU A 93 -19.90 0.73 28.98
C LEU A 93 -18.87 1.02 30.09
N ARG A 94 -18.57 2.29 30.33
CA ARG A 94 -17.67 2.75 31.42
C ARG A 94 -18.21 2.37 32.81
N ARG A 95 -19.49 2.65 33.09
CA ARG A 95 -20.13 2.33 34.39
C ARG A 95 -20.28 0.83 34.60
N GLU A 96 -20.55 0.10 33.53
CA GLU A 96 -20.75 -1.35 33.57
C GLU A 96 -19.45 -2.17 33.49
N PHE A 97 -18.30 -1.53 33.26
CA PHE A 97 -17.04 -2.22 32.96
C PHE A 97 -16.66 -3.35 33.93
N GLY A 98 -16.87 -3.14 35.24
CA GLY A 98 -16.62 -4.16 36.26
C GLY A 98 -17.49 -5.42 36.14
N ARG A 99 -18.67 -5.31 35.50
CA ARG A 99 -19.64 -6.40 35.27
C ARG A 99 -19.43 -7.11 33.94
N ILE A 100 -18.57 -6.58 33.07
CA ILE A 100 -18.27 -7.16 31.75
C ILE A 100 -17.50 -8.47 31.94
N PRO A 101 -17.85 -9.56 31.22
CA PRO A 101 -17.13 -10.83 31.29
C PRO A 101 -15.64 -10.65 31.01
N SER A 102 -14.78 -11.29 31.82
CA SER A 102 -13.32 -11.13 31.75
C SER A 102 -12.75 -11.42 30.36
N GLY A 103 -13.31 -12.39 29.64
CA GLY A 103 -12.85 -12.80 28.31
C GLY A 103 -13.15 -11.83 27.17
N VAL A 104 -13.90 -10.75 27.40
CA VAL A 104 -14.14 -9.67 26.40
C VAL A 104 -13.80 -8.28 26.94
N ARG A 105 -13.29 -8.22 28.18
CA ARG A 105 -13.07 -6.97 28.88
C ARG A 105 -11.92 -6.17 28.27
N LYS A 106 -10.94 -6.84 27.65
CA LYS A 106 -9.81 -6.20 26.95
C LYS A 106 -10.31 -5.44 25.71
N GLU A 107 -11.21 -6.03 24.94
CA GLU A 107 -11.80 -5.47 23.73
C GLU A 107 -12.70 -4.28 24.06
N VAL A 108 -13.51 -4.38 25.12
CA VAL A 108 -14.32 -3.24 25.58
C VAL A 108 -13.44 -2.12 26.14
N ALA A 109 -12.39 -2.46 26.90
CA ALA A 109 -11.44 -1.46 27.38
C ALA A 109 -10.76 -0.73 26.22
N TRP A 110 -10.41 -1.47 25.15
CA TRP A 110 -9.87 -0.92 23.93
C TRP A 110 -10.86 0.06 23.27
N ALA A 111 -12.12 -0.34 23.09
CA ALA A 111 -13.13 0.54 22.49
C ALA A 111 -13.38 1.83 23.30
N LEU A 112 -13.47 1.71 24.63
CA LEU A 112 -13.59 2.86 25.52
C LEU A 112 -12.36 3.77 25.44
N THR A 113 -11.16 3.21 25.44
CA THR A 113 -9.92 3.99 25.36
C THR A 113 -9.81 4.71 24.02
N ASN A 114 -10.17 4.04 22.92
CA ASN A 114 -10.17 4.62 21.58
C ASN A 114 -11.17 5.77 21.47
N TYR A 115 -12.43 5.55 21.88
CA TYR A 115 -13.45 6.58 21.88
C TYR A 115 -13.04 7.82 22.70
N TYR A 116 -12.50 7.60 23.90
CA TYR A 116 -11.96 8.70 24.71
C TYR A 116 -10.82 9.42 23.98
N GLY A 117 -9.86 8.70 23.42
CA GLY A 117 -8.73 9.26 22.68
C GLY A 117 -9.17 10.17 21.53
N LEU A 118 -10.20 9.77 20.78
CA LEU A 118 -10.73 10.51 19.63
C LEU A 118 -11.48 11.78 20.04
N TYR A 119 -12.35 11.72 21.05
CA TYR A 119 -13.30 12.81 21.32
C TYR A 119 -12.98 13.67 22.55
N HIS A 120 -12.08 13.23 23.45
CA HIS A 120 -11.74 14.03 24.64
C HIS A 120 -11.14 15.42 24.39
N PRO A 121 -10.46 15.73 23.26
CA PRO A 121 -9.93 17.09 23.06
C PRO A 121 -11.05 18.12 22.81
N GLU A 122 -12.20 17.65 22.33
CA GLU A 122 -13.32 18.49 21.89
C GLU A 122 -14.50 18.42 22.87
N ARG A 123 -14.49 17.49 23.84
CA ARG A 123 -15.63 17.21 24.72
C ARG A 123 -15.25 16.92 26.17
N GLU A 124 -16.16 17.24 27.09
CA GLU A 124 -16.06 16.91 28.51
C GLU A 124 -16.42 15.43 28.81
N ILE A 125 -15.72 14.50 28.18
CA ILE A 125 -15.89 13.07 28.45
C ILE A 125 -15.02 12.69 29.65
N ARG A 126 -15.59 11.97 30.62
CA ARG A 126 -14.82 11.47 31.77
C ARG A 126 -13.86 10.38 31.35
N VAL A 127 -12.59 10.52 31.71
CA VAL A 127 -11.55 9.51 31.45
C VAL A 127 -11.98 8.11 31.94
N PHE A 128 -11.80 7.13 31.07
CA PHE A 128 -11.89 5.73 31.43
C PHE A 128 -10.58 5.29 32.08
N ARG A 129 -10.59 5.11 33.41
CA ARG A 129 -9.43 4.61 34.17
C ARG A 129 -9.55 3.10 34.34
N VAL A 130 -8.49 2.38 34.02
CA VAL A 130 -8.41 0.94 34.27
C VAL A 130 -7.36 0.68 35.34
N TRP A 131 -7.80 0.15 36.48
CA TRP A 131 -6.97 0.01 37.69
C TRP A 131 -6.17 -1.30 37.76
N SER A 132 -5.88 -1.91 36.61
CA SER A 132 -5.15 -3.19 36.56
C SER A 132 -4.08 -3.16 35.48
N GLU A 133 -2.86 -3.52 35.86
CA GLU A 133 -1.68 -3.67 34.99
C GLU A 133 -1.98 -4.53 33.74
N VAL A 134 -2.95 -5.45 33.83
CA VAL A 134 -3.38 -6.32 32.72
C VAL A 134 -3.92 -5.51 31.53
N TYR A 135 -4.45 -4.31 31.76
CA TYR A 135 -5.01 -3.43 30.73
C TYR A 135 -4.14 -2.18 30.45
N GLU A 136 -3.19 -1.85 31.34
CA GLU A 136 -2.14 -0.84 31.08
C GLU A 136 -1.01 -1.37 30.17
N LYS A 137 -0.97 -2.70 29.97
CA LYS A 137 -0.02 -3.37 29.07
C LYS A 137 -0.03 -2.79 27.66
N GLU A 138 1.14 -2.87 27.04
CA GLU A 138 1.38 -2.61 25.62
C GLU A 138 0.28 -3.28 24.78
N SER A 139 -0.55 -2.45 24.16
CA SER A 139 -1.69 -2.88 23.37
C SER A 139 -1.95 -1.87 22.25
N SER A 140 -2.66 -2.31 21.20
CA SER A 140 -3.08 -1.46 20.10
C SER A 140 -3.88 -0.22 20.55
N ALA A 141 -4.61 -0.30 21.67
CA ALA A 141 -5.31 0.87 22.24
C ALA A 141 -4.36 1.95 22.73
N LYS A 142 -3.27 1.54 23.38
CA LYS A 142 -2.30 2.50 23.92
C LYS A 142 -1.58 3.24 22.80
N ILE A 143 -1.31 2.57 21.68
CA ILE A 143 -0.80 3.22 20.45
C ILE A 143 -1.75 4.34 20.01
N LEU A 144 -3.04 4.04 19.85
CA LEU A 144 -4.04 5.04 19.42
C LEU A 144 -4.18 6.20 20.41
N LEU A 145 -4.12 5.92 21.71
CA LEU A 145 -4.16 6.97 22.74
C LEU A 145 -2.95 7.90 22.66
N LEU A 146 -1.74 7.34 22.51
CA LEU A 146 -0.51 8.12 22.37
C LEU A 146 -0.57 8.99 21.11
N VAL A 147 -1.03 8.43 19.99
CA VAL A 147 -1.27 9.17 18.75
C VAL A 147 -2.26 10.30 18.96
N GLY A 148 -3.43 10.05 19.57
CA GLY A 148 -4.43 11.10 19.85
C GLY A 148 -3.88 12.23 20.70
N ARG A 149 -3.09 11.92 21.73
CA ARG A 149 -2.39 12.92 22.56
C ARG A 149 -1.34 13.69 21.76
N ALA A 150 -0.59 13.02 20.90
CA ALA A 150 0.41 13.64 20.04
C ALA A 150 -0.21 14.64 19.07
N ARG A 151 -1.32 14.27 18.42
CA ARG A 151 -2.12 15.16 17.56
C ARG A 151 -2.56 16.42 18.33
N SER A 152 -3.13 16.24 19.52
CA SER A 152 -3.59 17.36 20.36
C SER A 152 -2.44 18.28 20.79
N ALA A 153 -1.30 17.70 21.19
CA ALA A 153 -0.10 18.48 21.52
C ALA A 153 0.39 19.27 20.30
N ALA A 154 0.45 18.65 19.11
CA ALA A 154 0.86 19.32 17.88
C ALA A 154 -0.08 20.48 17.50
N GLN A 155 -1.40 20.28 17.59
CA GLN A 155 -2.41 21.31 17.33
C GLN A 155 -2.33 22.49 18.29
N ARG A 156 -1.93 22.26 19.55
CA ARG A 156 -1.69 23.31 20.56
C ARG A 156 -0.32 23.99 20.43
N GLY A 157 0.50 23.59 19.45
CA GLY A 157 1.85 24.12 19.27
C GLY A 157 2.93 23.50 20.17
N ASN A 158 2.58 22.50 20.99
CA ASN A 158 3.54 21.79 21.86
C ASN A 158 4.32 20.73 21.06
N ARG A 159 5.24 21.18 20.19
CA ARG A 159 5.94 20.34 19.20
C ARG A 159 6.79 19.23 19.82
N ASP A 160 7.61 19.53 20.82
CA ASP A 160 8.48 18.51 21.44
C ASP A 160 7.67 17.42 22.15
N GLN A 161 6.62 17.80 22.87
CA GLN A 161 5.72 16.83 23.50
C GLN A 161 5.04 15.93 22.45
N ALA A 162 4.60 16.51 21.33
CA ALA A 162 4.00 15.74 20.25
C ALA A 162 4.99 14.73 19.66
N ARG A 163 6.24 15.15 19.44
CA ARG A 163 7.34 14.30 18.95
C ARG A 163 7.56 13.10 19.88
N ASP A 164 7.73 13.35 21.17
CA ASP A 164 7.97 12.31 22.18
C ASP A 164 6.83 11.28 22.22
N LEU A 165 5.59 11.75 22.14
CA LEU A 165 4.40 10.89 22.13
C LEU A 165 4.30 10.04 20.86
N PHE A 166 4.60 10.60 19.68
CA PHE A 166 4.66 9.83 18.44
C PHE A 166 5.77 8.78 18.46
N GLU A 167 6.94 9.11 19.01
CA GLU A 167 8.05 8.16 19.13
C GLU A 167 7.73 7.00 20.09
N GLU A 168 7.08 7.30 21.23
CA GLU A 168 6.59 6.27 22.13
C GLU A 168 5.58 5.35 21.43
N ALA A 169 4.62 5.92 20.69
CA ALA A 169 3.63 5.17 19.92
C ALA A 169 4.28 4.28 18.87
N LEU A 170 5.29 4.79 18.15
CA LEU A 170 6.00 4.06 17.09
C LEU A 170 6.81 2.90 17.66
N LYS A 171 7.50 3.12 18.79
CA LYS A 171 8.24 2.07 19.50
C LYS A 171 7.30 0.94 19.93
N MET A 172 6.11 1.30 20.42
CA MET A 172 5.10 0.34 20.84
C MET A 172 4.52 -0.44 19.67
N ALA A 173 4.16 0.23 18.57
CA ALA A 173 3.64 -0.42 17.37
C ALA A 173 4.61 -1.48 16.81
N LYS A 174 5.91 -1.16 16.76
CA LYS A 174 6.95 -2.10 16.35
C LYS A 174 7.07 -3.29 17.31
N LYS A 175 7.05 -3.03 18.62
CA LYS A 175 7.18 -4.08 19.63
C LYS A 175 6.03 -5.09 19.59
N LEU A 176 4.82 -4.61 19.32
CA LEU A 176 3.62 -5.44 19.22
C LEU A 176 3.44 -6.09 17.84
N GLU A 177 4.30 -5.77 16.87
CA GLU A 177 4.13 -6.16 15.47
C GLU A 177 2.73 -5.79 14.92
N ASP A 178 2.16 -4.68 15.40
CA ASP A 178 0.83 -4.18 15.03
C ASP A 178 0.91 -3.44 13.69
N PRO A 179 0.45 -4.05 12.57
CA PRO A 179 0.60 -3.45 11.26
C PRO A 179 -0.17 -2.13 11.12
N GLN A 180 -1.41 -2.10 11.59
CA GLN A 180 -2.27 -0.93 11.44
C GLN A 180 -1.83 0.19 12.37
N GLY A 181 -1.46 -0.15 13.62
CA GLY A 181 -0.87 0.80 14.55
C GLY A 181 0.39 1.43 13.98
N LEU A 182 1.27 0.64 13.36
CA LEU A 182 2.51 1.11 12.75
C LEU A 182 2.24 2.08 11.60
N ILE A 183 1.38 1.71 10.66
CA ILE A 183 1.01 2.54 9.50
C ILE A 183 0.40 3.87 9.97
N ASN A 184 -0.58 3.81 10.88
CA ASN A 184 -1.28 4.99 11.38
C ASN A 184 -0.34 5.97 12.11
N VAL A 185 0.53 5.45 12.99
CA VAL A 185 1.50 6.28 13.70
C VAL A 185 2.45 6.96 12.72
N LEU A 186 3.00 6.23 11.76
CA LEU A 186 3.92 6.79 10.76
C LEU A 186 3.24 7.88 9.93
N ASN A 187 2.01 7.62 9.48
CA ASN A 187 1.23 8.57 8.69
C ASN A 187 0.98 9.87 9.47
N ASP A 188 0.45 9.77 10.69
CA ASP A 188 0.14 10.95 11.49
C ASP A 188 1.39 11.71 11.92
N TYR A 189 2.43 10.98 12.32
CA TYR A 189 3.68 11.60 12.73
C TYR A 189 4.25 12.42 11.57
N SER A 190 4.21 11.86 10.34
CA SER A 190 4.64 12.59 9.15
C SER A 190 3.80 13.85 8.91
N TRP A 191 2.47 13.76 9.02
CA TRP A 191 1.54 14.86 8.75
C TRP A 191 1.68 16.01 9.75
N TYR A 192 1.64 15.70 11.05
CA TYR A 192 1.61 16.72 12.10
C TYR A 192 2.97 17.42 12.27
N MET A 193 4.08 16.78 11.89
CA MET A 193 5.44 17.32 12.05
C MET A 193 6.06 17.85 10.75
N LYS A 194 5.34 17.83 9.62
CA LYS A 194 5.89 18.23 8.31
C LYS A 194 6.44 19.65 8.25
N GLN A 195 5.85 20.56 9.04
CA GLN A 195 6.29 21.96 9.12
C GLN A 195 7.54 22.13 10.00
N ASP A 196 7.82 21.18 10.89
CA ASP A 196 9.01 21.21 11.76
C ASP A 196 10.24 20.66 11.03
N ASN A 197 10.07 19.56 10.28
CA ASN A 197 11.13 18.96 9.47
C ASN A 197 10.55 18.16 8.30
N ILE A 198 10.46 18.80 7.13
CA ILE A 198 9.84 18.20 5.94
C ILE A 198 10.57 16.96 5.44
N GLU A 199 11.91 16.93 5.52
CA GLU A 199 12.71 15.77 5.08
C GLU A 199 12.49 14.55 5.96
N TYR A 200 12.39 14.76 7.28
CA TYR A 200 12.10 13.69 8.22
C TYR A 200 10.66 13.19 8.05
N SER A 201 9.70 14.09 7.86
CA SER A 201 8.33 13.73 7.55
C SER A 201 8.20 12.95 6.25
N LEU A 202 8.96 13.30 5.21
CA LEU A 202 9.00 12.52 3.96
C LEU A 202 9.42 11.07 4.23
N LYS A 203 10.51 10.85 4.98
CA LYS A 203 10.96 9.49 5.36
C LYS A 203 9.92 8.70 6.15
N LEU A 204 9.16 9.36 7.02
CA LEU A 204 8.08 8.73 7.78
C LEU A 204 6.90 8.36 6.86
N ALA A 205 6.52 9.24 5.93
CA ALA A 205 5.44 9.01 4.97
C ALA A 205 5.80 7.88 3.98
N GLU A 206 7.02 7.85 3.46
CA GLU A 206 7.52 6.77 2.61
C GLU A 206 7.47 5.42 3.34
N ARG A 207 7.85 5.40 4.62
CA ARG A 207 7.73 4.20 5.47
C ARG A 207 6.29 3.78 5.69
N ALA A 208 5.37 4.73 5.91
CA ALA A 208 3.95 4.43 6.01
C ALA A 208 3.45 3.76 4.72
N ALA A 209 3.80 4.34 3.56
CA ALA A 209 3.44 3.78 2.25
C ALA A 209 4.03 2.38 2.04
N TYR A 210 5.30 2.16 2.40
CA TYR A 210 5.94 0.85 2.39
C TYR A 210 5.17 -0.18 3.21
N TYR A 211 4.83 0.13 4.47
CA TYR A 211 4.13 -0.82 5.33
C TYR A 211 2.68 -1.05 4.89
N SER A 212 1.99 -0.04 4.35
CA SER A 212 0.70 -0.26 3.68
C SER A 212 0.84 -1.21 2.49
N GLY A 213 1.86 -1.06 1.65
CA GLY A 213 2.15 -2.01 0.57
C GLY A 213 2.40 -3.43 1.07
N TYR A 214 3.18 -3.56 2.15
CA TYR A 214 3.53 -4.83 2.74
C TYR A 214 2.31 -5.53 3.34
N TYR A 215 1.50 -4.84 4.15
CA TYR A 215 0.43 -5.46 4.93
C TYR A 215 -0.97 -5.42 4.28
N ASP A 216 -1.25 -4.45 3.42
CA ASP A 216 -2.55 -4.30 2.75
C ASP A 216 -2.52 -4.86 1.32
N GLU A 217 -3.44 -5.78 0.99
CA GLU A 217 -3.56 -6.25 -0.40
C GLU A 217 -4.35 -5.28 -1.28
N LYS A 218 -5.39 -4.65 -0.70
CA LYS A 218 -6.27 -3.70 -1.40
C LYS A 218 -5.58 -2.33 -1.42
N LEU A 219 -5.43 -1.77 -2.62
CA LEU A 219 -4.84 -0.44 -2.79
C LEU A 219 -5.68 0.66 -2.11
N SER A 220 -7.00 0.50 -2.06
CA SER A 220 -7.91 1.45 -1.40
C SER A 220 -7.60 1.65 0.08
N SER A 221 -7.02 0.65 0.75
CA SER A 221 -6.60 0.76 2.16
C SER A 221 -5.44 1.73 2.37
N ALA A 222 -4.70 2.07 1.31
CA ALA A 222 -3.56 2.98 1.36
C ALA A 222 -3.93 4.44 0.98
N SER A 223 -5.19 4.76 0.70
CA SER A 223 -5.57 6.09 0.17
C SER A 223 -5.05 7.25 1.03
N CYS A 224 -5.38 7.25 2.32
CA CYS A 224 -4.95 8.30 3.26
C CYS A 224 -3.41 8.43 3.38
N VAL A 225 -2.71 7.29 3.27
CA VAL A 225 -1.24 7.25 3.31
C VAL A 225 -0.64 7.85 2.04
N LEU A 226 -1.20 7.51 0.87
CA LEU A 226 -0.77 8.08 -0.40
C LEU A 226 -1.08 9.57 -0.49
N ASP A 227 -2.20 10.03 0.08
CA ASP A 227 -2.57 11.45 0.17
C ASP A 227 -1.58 12.24 1.02
N THR A 228 -1.22 11.71 2.18
CA THR A 228 -0.22 12.32 3.07
C THR A 228 1.13 12.39 2.38
N LEU A 229 1.56 11.29 1.75
CA LEU A 229 2.83 11.23 1.01
C LEU A 229 2.85 12.22 -0.15
N SER A 230 1.79 12.32 -0.96
CA SER A 230 1.76 13.20 -2.13
C SER A 230 1.81 14.68 -1.73
N ILE A 231 1.15 15.08 -0.63
CA ILE A 231 1.24 16.44 -0.10
C ILE A 231 2.67 16.75 0.37
N ILE A 232 3.29 15.85 1.14
CA ILE A 232 4.65 16.05 1.64
C ILE A 232 5.66 16.09 0.48
N GLN A 233 5.52 15.21 -0.51
CA GLN A 233 6.34 15.21 -1.72
C GLN A 233 6.17 16.51 -2.53
N HIS A 234 4.95 17.03 -2.63
CA HIS A 234 4.71 18.32 -3.27
C HIS A 234 5.40 19.47 -2.53
N GLU A 235 5.21 19.56 -1.21
CA GLU A 235 5.81 20.61 -0.37
C GLU A 235 7.36 20.54 -0.37
N SER A 236 7.93 19.34 -0.45
CA SER A 236 9.38 19.09 -0.51
C SER A 236 9.97 19.10 -1.92
N LYS A 237 9.14 19.23 -2.97
CA LYS A 237 9.54 19.09 -4.38
C LYS A 237 10.23 17.73 -4.67
N ASP A 238 9.79 16.68 -4.00
CA ASP A 238 10.32 15.33 -4.19
C ASP A 238 9.94 14.76 -5.56
N LYS A 239 10.89 14.04 -6.18
CA LYS A 239 10.74 13.45 -7.51
C LYS A 239 9.75 12.27 -7.54
N GLY A 240 9.48 11.65 -6.39
CA GLY A 240 8.56 10.52 -6.26
C GLY A 240 7.09 10.87 -6.41
N LEU A 241 6.73 12.17 -6.37
CA LEU A 241 5.36 12.67 -6.47
C LEU A 241 4.57 12.07 -7.64
N TYR A 242 5.20 11.98 -8.81
CA TYR A 242 4.57 11.43 -10.01
C TYR A 242 4.09 9.98 -9.80
N ASN A 243 4.94 9.12 -9.23
CA ASN A 243 4.62 7.71 -9.01
C ASN A 243 3.51 7.56 -7.96
N THR A 244 3.49 8.42 -6.94
CA THR A 244 2.43 8.44 -5.91
C THR A 244 1.08 8.78 -6.52
N ILE A 245 1.03 9.82 -7.36
CA ILE A 245 -0.20 10.23 -8.05
C ILE A 245 -0.70 9.15 -9.01
N GLU A 246 0.20 8.47 -9.72
CA GLU A 246 -0.17 7.34 -10.59
C GLU A 246 -0.90 6.23 -9.80
N LEU A 247 -0.41 5.90 -8.60
CA LEU A 247 -1.08 4.93 -7.72
C LEU A 247 -2.43 5.45 -7.21
N GLN A 248 -2.53 6.73 -6.81
CA GLN A 248 -3.80 7.33 -6.36
C GLN A 248 -4.88 7.31 -7.46
N ARG A 249 -4.49 7.46 -8.73
CA ARG A 249 -5.44 7.35 -9.86
C ARG A 249 -6.08 5.96 -9.96
N MET A 250 -5.40 4.91 -9.49
CA MET A 250 -5.92 3.54 -9.54
C MET A 250 -6.94 3.24 -8.43
N THR A 251 -6.95 3.98 -7.31
CA THR A 251 -7.92 3.79 -6.21
C THR A 251 -9.21 4.56 -6.41
N GLY A 252 -9.21 5.56 -7.29
CA GLY A 252 -10.14 6.67 -7.18
C GLY A 252 -9.72 7.62 -6.06
N PHE A 253 -10.22 8.86 -6.13
CA PHE A 253 -9.93 9.92 -5.16
C PHE A 253 -11.15 10.13 -4.25
N GLU A 254 -10.91 10.51 -2.99
CA GLU A 254 -11.98 11.09 -2.17
C GLU A 254 -12.51 12.37 -2.83
N LYS A 255 -13.82 12.61 -2.73
CA LYS A 255 -14.46 13.81 -3.30
C LYS A 255 -14.17 15.01 -2.39
N ASP A 256 -13.81 16.13 -3.00
CA ASP A 256 -13.70 17.48 -2.42
C ASP A 256 -12.58 17.68 -1.36
N GLY A 257 -11.39 18.12 -1.83
CA GLY A 257 -10.28 18.53 -0.95
C GLY A 257 -9.08 19.13 -1.71
N PRO A 258 -8.05 19.68 -1.02
CA PRO A 258 -6.84 20.26 -1.63
C PRO A 258 -6.11 19.30 -2.60
N LEU A 259 -6.28 18.00 -2.37
CA LEU A 259 -5.78 16.89 -3.19
C LEU A 259 -6.39 16.88 -4.60
N GLN A 260 -7.65 17.31 -4.76
CA GLN A 260 -8.29 17.44 -6.08
C GLN A 260 -7.62 18.53 -6.93
N THR A 261 -7.13 19.60 -6.31
CA THR A 261 -6.44 20.67 -7.03
C THR A 261 -5.06 20.22 -7.53
N LEU A 262 -4.34 19.39 -6.76
CA LEU A 262 -3.12 18.72 -7.23
C LEU A 262 -3.44 17.72 -8.35
N ARG A 263 -4.54 16.97 -8.21
CA ARG A 263 -5.03 15.97 -9.17
C ARG A 263 -5.32 16.54 -10.55
N ASP A 264 -6.08 17.63 -10.60
CA ASP A 264 -6.55 18.22 -11.86
C ASP A 264 -5.43 18.96 -12.61
N ARG A 265 -4.33 19.29 -11.91
CA ARG A 265 -3.16 19.99 -12.48
C ARG A 265 -2.10 19.04 -13.05
N LEU A 266 -1.97 17.82 -12.53
CA LEU A 266 -0.92 16.92 -13.01
C LEU A 266 -1.29 16.30 -14.36
N ALA A 267 -0.48 16.58 -15.38
CA ALA A 267 -0.58 15.95 -16.68
C ALA A 267 -0.69 14.41 -16.60
N VAL A 268 -1.57 13.80 -17.38
CA VAL A 268 -1.52 12.35 -17.63
C VAL A 268 -0.32 12.09 -18.52
N VAL A 269 0.71 11.44 -17.98
CA VAL A 269 1.89 11.06 -18.76
C VAL A 269 1.51 9.97 -19.76
N GLU A 270 1.75 10.25 -21.03
CA GLU A 270 1.51 9.35 -22.14
C GLU A 270 2.86 8.90 -22.72
N LEU A 271 3.40 7.81 -22.15
CA LEU A 271 4.75 7.34 -22.47
C LEU A 271 4.95 6.99 -23.96
N GLU A 272 3.88 6.63 -24.67
CA GLU A 272 3.93 6.31 -26.10
C GLU A 272 3.83 7.56 -26.99
N GLN A 273 3.23 8.66 -26.50
CA GLN A 273 3.09 9.88 -27.29
C GLN A 273 4.41 10.63 -27.38
N SER A 274 5.07 10.66 -28.54
CA SER A 274 6.37 11.36 -28.72
C SER A 274 6.33 12.42 -29.82
N GLU A 275 5.14 12.93 -30.13
CA GLU A 275 4.95 14.07 -31.02
C GLU A 275 3.84 14.98 -30.49
N TYR A 276 4.06 16.28 -30.60
CA TYR A 276 3.21 17.29 -30.00
C TYR A 276 2.91 18.42 -30.99
N PRO A 277 1.71 19.03 -30.94
CA PRO A 277 1.47 20.29 -31.63
C PRO A 277 2.39 21.38 -31.06
N ASN A 278 2.91 22.24 -31.93
CA ASN A 278 3.68 23.41 -31.50
C ASN A 278 2.71 24.53 -31.09
N GLU A 279 2.23 24.49 -29.85
CA GLU A 279 1.30 25.47 -29.30
C GLU A 279 2.01 26.67 -28.67
N ASP A 280 1.30 27.80 -28.55
CA ASP A 280 1.83 29.04 -27.98
C ASP A 280 2.33 28.87 -26.54
N LEU A 281 1.65 28.05 -25.73
CA LEU A 281 2.05 27.78 -24.35
C LEU A 281 3.44 27.12 -24.30
N THR A 282 3.64 26.06 -25.08
CA THR A 282 4.93 25.35 -25.19
C THR A 282 6.02 26.25 -25.76
N ARG A 283 5.71 27.06 -26.79
CA ARG A 283 6.69 28.04 -27.32
C ARG A 283 7.09 29.08 -26.30
N SER A 284 6.10 29.64 -25.60
CA SER A 284 6.33 30.69 -24.61
C SER A 284 7.16 30.16 -23.45
N TYR A 285 6.90 28.92 -23.01
CA TYR A 285 7.74 28.22 -22.04
C TYR A 285 9.18 28.10 -22.55
N LEU A 286 9.39 27.54 -23.76
CA LEU A 286 10.73 27.35 -24.31
C LEU A 286 11.48 28.67 -24.51
N LYS A 287 10.80 29.75 -24.91
CA LYS A 287 11.39 31.10 -25.02
C LYS A 287 11.89 31.64 -23.68
N LYS A 288 11.23 31.32 -22.56
CA LYS A 288 11.68 31.72 -21.21
C LYS A 288 12.99 31.04 -20.82
N HIS A 289 13.22 29.81 -21.28
CA HIS A 289 14.42 29.03 -20.96
C HIS A 289 15.54 29.17 -22.02
N ILE A 290 15.23 29.66 -23.22
CA ILE A 290 16.19 29.81 -24.32
C ILE A 290 16.55 31.28 -24.50
N GLU A 291 17.59 31.72 -23.78
CA GLU A 291 18.11 33.09 -23.88
C GLU A 291 18.85 33.34 -25.19
N ASN A 292 19.62 32.36 -25.67
CA ASN A 292 20.43 32.49 -26.88
C ASN A 292 20.42 31.19 -27.71
N VAL A 293 19.81 31.26 -28.89
CA VAL A 293 19.64 30.11 -29.80
C VAL A 293 20.96 29.44 -30.18
N LYS A 294 22.03 30.20 -30.42
CA LYS A 294 23.34 29.63 -30.80
C LYS A 294 23.99 28.89 -29.62
N ASN A 295 23.91 29.45 -28.42
CA ASN A 295 24.44 28.79 -27.23
C ASN A 295 23.63 27.53 -26.89
N THR A 296 22.30 27.63 -26.91
CA THR A 296 21.40 26.49 -26.70
C THR A 296 21.63 25.38 -27.71
N SER A 297 21.89 25.72 -28.98
CA SER A 297 22.21 24.71 -30.01
C SER A 297 23.42 23.85 -29.63
N ARG A 298 24.46 24.47 -29.07
CA ARG A 298 25.67 23.76 -28.60
C ARG A 298 25.37 22.87 -27.39
N LYS A 299 24.63 23.39 -26.40
CA LYS A 299 24.31 22.65 -25.16
C LYS A 299 23.36 21.47 -25.38
N THR A 300 22.41 21.61 -26.31
CA THR A 300 21.33 20.63 -26.51
C THR A 300 21.57 19.70 -27.69
N CYS A 301 22.60 19.96 -28.52
CA CYS A 301 22.83 19.27 -29.79
C CYS A 301 21.61 19.27 -30.72
N VAL A 302 20.79 20.32 -30.63
CA VAL A 302 19.71 20.63 -31.58
C VAL A 302 20.21 21.73 -32.50
N ALA A 303 20.07 21.55 -33.81
CA ALA A 303 20.56 22.53 -34.78
C ALA A 303 19.89 23.90 -34.59
N TRP A 304 20.67 24.98 -34.77
CA TRP A 304 20.26 26.34 -34.45
C TRP A 304 19.04 26.81 -35.27
N ASP A 305 18.96 26.38 -36.53
CA ASP A 305 17.85 26.63 -37.45
C ASP A 305 16.57 25.94 -36.96
N ASN A 306 16.68 24.68 -36.53
CA ASN A 306 15.57 23.93 -35.94
C ASN A 306 15.05 24.58 -34.65
N LEU A 307 15.94 25.08 -33.79
CA LEU A 307 15.53 25.85 -32.60
C LEU A 307 14.81 27.14 -32.99
N SER A 308 15.33 27.89 -33.96
CA SER A 308 14.70 29.10 -34.46
C SER A 308 13.31 28.83 -35.04
N TYR A 309 13.16 27.81 -35.89
CA TYR A 309 11.88 27.42 -36.49
C TYR A 309 10.87 26.95 -35.45
N LEU A 310 11.33 26.23 -34.42
CA LEU A 310 10.49 25.83 -33.30
C LEU A 310 9.96 27.04 -32.53
N LEU A 311 10.83 27.98 -32.16
CA LEU A 311 10.47 29.14 -31.33
C LEU A 311 9.60 30.15 -32.08
N ASN A 312 9.75 30.24 -33.40
CA ASN A 312 8.96 31.13 -34.25
C ASN A 312 7.66 30.50 -34.75
N GLY A 313 7.34 29.26 -34.35
CA GLY A 313 6.09 28.58 -34.73
C GLY A 313 6.06 28.06 -36.18
N ILE A 314 7.19 28.11 -36.89
CA ILE A 314 7.33 27.58 -38.26
C ILE A 314 7.19 26.06 -38.25
N THR A 315 7.81 25.40 -37.25
CA THR A 315 7.64 23.97 -37.02
C THR A 315 6.24 23.71 -36.45
N ARG A 316 5.35 23.01 -37.18
CA ARG A 316 3.97 22.74 -36.71
C ARG A 316 3.88 21.63 -35.66
N ARG A 317 4.74 20.61 -35.75
CA ARG A 317 4.80 19.47 -34.81
C ARG A 317 6.20 19.32 -34.25
N ILE A 318 6.30 19.17 -32.94
CA ILE A 318 7.55 19.01 -32.22
C ILE A 318 7.76 17.51 -31.93
N ARG A 319 8.92 16.98 -32.30
CA ARG A 319 9.34 15.63 -31.91
C ARG A 319 9.76 15.63 -30.44
N GLY A 320 9.31 14.64 -29.67
CA GLY A 320 9.63 14.51 -28.25
C GLY A 320 11.14 14.46 -27.97
N VAL A 321 11.91 13.78 -28.83
CA VAL A 321 13.38 13.76 -28.74
C VAL A 321 14.01 15.16 -28.80
N THR A 322 13.40 16.10 -29.53
CA THR A 322 13.87 17.48 -29.56
C THR A 322 13.62 18.16 -28.23
N LEU A 323 12.43 17.98 -27.63
CA LEU A 323 12.12 18.52 -26.30
C LEU A 323 13.03 17.92 -25.24
N ARG A 324 13.25 16.59 -25.22
CA ARG A 324 14.17 15.94 -24.26
C ARG A 324 15.58 16.50 -24.34
N LYS A 325 16.11 16.65 -25.55
CA LYS A 325 17.43 17.27 -25.77
C LYS A 325 17.52 18.69 -25.21
N ILE A 326 16.45 19.47 -25.34
CA ILE A 326 16.39 20.83 -24.79
C ILE A 326 16.31 20.78 -23.26
N ILE A 327 15.40 20.00 -22.70
CA ILE A 327 15.18 19.87 -21.25
C ILE A 327 16.47 19.40 -20.56
N VAL A 328 17.07 18.32 -21.05
CA VAL A 328 18.30 17.75 -20.48
C VAL A 328 19.50 18.67 -20.72
N GLY A 329 19.69 19.16 -21.95
CA GLY A 329 20.85 19.98 -22.29
C GLY A 329 20.87 21.37 -21.66
N LEU A 330 19.71 21.89 -21.24
CA LEU A 330 19.61 23.15 -20.50
C LEU A 330 19.38 22.95 -19.00
N GLU A 331 19.32 21.71 -18.52
CA GLU A 331 19.06 21.37 -17.11
C GLU A 331 17.80 22.07 -16.57
N ILE A 332 16.72 22.05 -17.37
CA ILE A 332 15.45 22.70 -17.00
C ILE A 332 14.86 22.00 -15.77
N ALA A 333 14.64 22.76 -14.70
CA ALA A 333 13.89 22.33 -13.54
C ALA A 333 12.38 22.33 -13.87
N VAL A 334 11.86 21.18 -14.29
CA VAL A 334 10.46 21.02 -14.72
C VAL A 334 9.54 20.91 -13.51
N ASP A 335 8.52 21.77 -13.47
CA ASP A 335 7.41 21.67 -12.53
C ASP A 335 6.33 20.73 -13.09
N LEU A 336 6.23 19.54 -12.48
CA LEU A 336 5.30 18.49 -12.91
C LEU A 336 3.82 18.90 -12.90
N LEU A 337 3.46 19.94 -12.15
CA LEU A 337 2.08 20.39 -11.96
C LEU A 337 1.72 21.59 -12.85
N ASN A 338 2.67 22.46 -13.15
CA ASN A 338 2.38 23.75 -13.78
C ASN A 338 2.97 23.89 -15.19
N ASP A 339 3.95 23.05 -15.55
CA ASP A 339 4.59 23.15 -16.85
C ASP A 339 3.76 22.53 -17.97
N PRO A 340 3.95 22.96 -19.23
CA PRO A 340 3.16 22.46 -20.35
C PRO A 340 3.29 20.94 -20.50
N PHE A 341 2.19 20.26 -20.79
CA PHE A 341 2.14 18.81 -20.93
C PHE A 341 3.28 18.21 -21.79
N PRO A 342 3.61 18.74 -22.99
CA PRO A 342 4.73 18.21 -23.78
C PRO A 342 6.09 18.24 -23.07
N ILE A 343 6.31 19.24 -22.20
CA ILE A 343 7.54 19.38 -21.41
C ILE A 343 7.54 18.34 -20.29
N VAL A 344 6.45 18.25 -19.53
CA VAL A 344 6.31 17.29 -18.43
C VAL A 344 6.44 15.85 -18.94
N ASN A 345 5.75 15.51 -20.03
CA ASN A 345 5.75 14.14 -20.57
C ASN A 345 7.16 13.70 -21.03
N GLU A 346 7.87 14.59 -21.73
CA GLU A 346 9.22 14.30 -22.22
C GLU A 346 10.28 14.34 -21.11
N TYR A 347 10.09 15.16 -20.08
CA TYR A 347 10.89 15.11 -18.85
C TYR A 347 10.74 13.75 -18.14
N VAL A 348 9.51 13.28 -17.91
CA VAL A 348 9.27 11.97 -17.26
C VAL A 348 9.89 10.84 -18.06
N LYS A 349 9.80 10.87 -19.40
CA LYS A 349 10.48 9.89 -20.26
C LYS A 349 12.00 9.89 -20.11
N SER A 350 12.61 11.07 -19.99
CA SER A 350 14.06 11.15 -19.74
C SER A 350 14.44 10.51 -18.40
N LYS A 351 13.58 10.64 -17.38
CA LYS A 351 13.77 9.96 -16.08
C LYS A 351 13.58 8.45 -16.18
N VAL A 352 12.64 7.99 -17.00
CA VAL A 352 12.50 6.55 -17.30
C VAL A 352 13.74 6.00 -18.02
N GLU A 353 14.30 6.72 -18.98
CA GLU A 353 15.56 6.35 -19.67
C GLU A 353 16.75 6.29 -18.68
N GLU A 354 16.86 7.27 -17.79
CA GLU A 354 17.89 7.34 -16.74
C GLU A 354 17.79 6.15 -15.78
N SER A 355 16.62 5.91 -15.17
CA SER A 355 16.40 4.80 -14.25
C SER A 355 16.59 3.44 -14.95
N PHE A 356 16.26 3.32 -16.23
CA PHE A 356 16.50 2.12 -17.01
C PHE A 356 18.00 1.80 -17.15
N GLU A 357 18.84 2.77 -17.52
CA GLU A 357 20.28 2.53 -17.68
C GLU A 357 20.95 2.21 -16.34
N ILE A 358 20.53 2.86 -15.24
CA ILE A 358 20.97 2.50 -13.89
C ILE A 358 20.59 1.04 -13.58
N ALA A 359 19.34 0.66 -13.83
CA ALA A 359 18.87 -0.71 -13.56
C ALA A 359 19.63 -1.76 -14.38
N ILE A 360 20.00 -1.49 -15.64
CA ILE A 360 20.83 -2.42 -16.42
C ILE A 360 22.20 -2.62 -15.75
N ASN A 361 22.84 -1.54 -15.28
CA ASN A 361 24.13 -1.63 -14.62
C ASN A 361 24.05 -2.41 -13.29
N GLU A 362 22.99 -2.20 -12.51
CA GLU A 362 22.79 -2.93 -11.25
C GLU A 362 22.43 -4.42 -11.49
N LEU A 363 21.64 -4.74 -12.51
CA LEU A 363 21.37 -6.13 -12.90
C LEU A 363 22.66 -6.90 -13.21
N GLY A 364 23.64 -6.26 -13.85
CA GLY A 364 24.93 -6.88 -14.17
C GLY A 364 25.75 -7.32 -12.96
N LYS A 365 25.40 -6.87 -11.75
CA LYS A 365 26.06 -7.24 -10.49
C LYS A 365 25.40 -8.41 -9.77
N LEU A 366 24.20 -8.82 -10.20
CA LEU A 366 23.41 -9.85 -9.52
C LEU A 366 23.71 -11.25 -10.06
N SER A 367 23.51 -12.26 -9.22
CA SER A 367 23.49 -13.66 -9.69
C SER A 367 22.25 -13.90 -10.56
N SER A 368 22.32 -14.89 -11.46
CA SER A 368 21.16 -15.25 -12.30
C SER A 368 19.90 -15.53 -11.47
N ASN A 369 20.03 -16.23 -10.34
CA ASN A 369 18.89 -16.54 -9.48
C ASN A 369 18.31 -15.28 -8.82
N ASP A 370 19.16 -14.37 -8.34
CA ASP A 370 18.72 -13.15 -7.65
C ASP A 370 18.07 -12.18 -8.64
N ALA A 371 18.60 -12.09 -9.87
CA ALA A 371 17.97 -11.33 -10.95
C ALA A 371 16.57 -11.88 -11.28
N LYS A 372 16.39 -13.21 -11.40
CA LYS A 372 15.08 -13.83 -11.63
C LYS A 372 14.10 -13.51 -10.51
N LYS A 373 14.54 -13.66 -9.26
CA LYS A 373 13.73 -13.35 -8.07
C LYS A 373 13.36 -11.87 -8.03
N LEU A 374 14.27 -10.96 -8.35
CA LEU A 374 14.02 -9.52 -8.38
C LEU A 374 12.99 -9.15 -9.44
N VAL A 375 13.13 -9.66 -10.66
CA VAL A 375 12.16 -9.42 -11.74
C VAL A 375 10.79 -9.95 -11.35
N LEU A 376 10.70 -11.18 -10.86
CA LEU A 376 9.42 -11.82 -10.54
C LEU A 376 8.74 -11.17 -9.32
N SER A 377 9.48 -10.88 -8.26
CA SER A 377 8.93 -10.18 -7.08
C SER A 377 8.46 -8.78 -7.46
N THR A 378 9.22 -8.04 -8.27
CA THR A 378 8.82 -6.70 -8.73
C THR A 378 7.58 -6.78 -9.62
N TYR A 379 7.55 -7.71 -10.58
CA TYR A 379 6.38 -7.94 -11.42
C TYR A 379 5.12 -8.29 -10.61
N SER A 380 5.27 -9.16 -9.60
CA SER A 380 4.17 -9.54 -8.73
C SER A 380 3.64 -8.36 -7.90
N ALA A 381 4.50 -7.39 -7.58
CA ALA A 381 4.16 -6.24 -6.76
C ALA A 381 3.28 -5.20 -7.47
N LEU A 382 3.41 -5.09 -8.80
CA LEU A 382 2.72 -4.09 -9.60
C LEU A 382 1.20 -4.14 -9.46
N ARG A 383 0.56 -2.97 -9.58
CA ARG A 383 -0.89 -2.80 -9.65
C ARG A 383 -1.31 -2.54 -11.09
N ASP A 384 -2.54 -2.94 -11.41
CA ASP A 384 -3.16 -2.75 -12.73
C ASP A 384 -2.22 -3.02 -13.92
N ARG A 385 -1.55 -4.18 -13.93
CA ARG A 385 -0.56 -4.50 -14.98
C ARG A 385 -1.17 -4.49 -16.38
N MET A 386 -2.43 -4.86 -16.54
CA MET A 386 -3.08 -4.85 -17.85
C MET A 386 -3.34 -3.44 -18.39
N GLY A 387 -3.59 -2.45 -17.51
CA GLY A 387 -3.71 -1.04 -17.90
C GLY A 387 -2.37 -0.34 -18.04
N SER A 388 -1.46 -0.53 -17.08
CA SER A 388 -0.20 0.21 -16.99
C SER A 388 0.97 -0.44 -17.75
N PHE A 389 0.93 -1.77 -17.92
CA PHE A 389 1.97 -2.56 -18.59
C PHE A 389 1.38 -3.60 -19.58
N PRO A 390 0.56 -3.16 -20.56
CA PRO A 390 -0.14 -4.06 -21.47
C PRO A 390 0.81 -4.90 -22.36
N TYR A 391 1.97 -4.37 -22.76
CA TYR A 391 2.95 -5.14 -23.52
C TYR A 391 3.61 -6.22 -22.65
N LEU A 392 4.00 -5.89 -21.43
CA LEU A 392 4.62 -6.80 -20.46
C LEU A 392 3.73 -8.02 -20.17
N CYS A 393 2.41 -7.82 -20.14
CA CYS A 393 1.42 -8.87 -19.89
C CYS A 393 1.19 -9.81 -21.10
N ARG A 394 1.73 -9.51 -22.28
CA ARG A 394 1.58 -10.38 -23.45
C ARG A 394 2.30 -11.72 -23.23
N LYS A 395 1.72 -12.78 -23.79
CA LYS A 395 2.24 -14.15 -23.69
C LYS A 395 3.73 -14.18 -24.07
N GLY A 396 4.55 -14.74 -23.18
CA GLY A 396 6.00 -14.92 -23.38
C GLY A 396 6.86 -13.66 -23.23
N VAL A 397 6.31 -12.46 -23.02
CA VAL A 397 7.13 -11.25 -22.80
C VAL A 397 7.88 -11.32 -21.48
N LEU A 398 7.18 -11.58 -20.38
CA LEU A 398 7.81 -11.73 -19.06
C LEU A 398 8.89 -12.82 -19.05
N LEU A 399 8.62 -13.97 -19.68
CA LEU A 399 9.59 -15.06 -19.82
C LEU A 399 10.88 -14.57 -20.49
N ARG A 400 10.76 -13.91 -21.65
CA ARG A 400 11.92 -13.34 -22.37
C ARG A 400 12.70 -12.32 -21.53
N ILE A 401 12.00 -11.50 -20.74
CA ILE A 401 12.66 -10.54 -19.85
C ILE A 401 13.42 -11.28 -18.74
N VAL A 402 12.80 -12.26 -18.09
CA VAL A 402 13.45 -13.04 -17.01
C VAL A 402 14.68 -13.79 -17.53
N GLU A 403 14.58 -14.39 -18.72
CA GLU A 403 15.71 -15.05 -19.40
C GLU A 403 16.82 -14.06 -19.77
N ALA A 404 16.47 -12.92 -20.37
CA ALA A 404 17.44 -11.90 -20.77
C ALA A 404 18.16 -11.27 -19.56
N CYS A 405 17.44 -10.94 -18.49
CA CYS A 405 18.02 -10.42 -17.24
C CYS A 405 19.03 -11.39 -16.60
N SER A 406 18.94 -12.68 -16.91
CA SER A 406 19.77 -13.73 -16.31
C SER A 406 21.03 -14.06 -17.10
N ILE A 407 21.06 -13.75 -18.40
CA ILE A 407 22.03 -14.30 -19.35
C ILE A 407 22.62 -13.22 -20.25
N ASP A 408 21.80 -12.32 -20.78
CA ASP A 408 22.21 -11.37 -21.81
C ASP A 408 21.50 -10.00 -21.66
N LEU A 409 22.18 -9.08 -21.00
CA LEU A 409 21.71 -7.71 -20.81
C LEU A 409 21.69 -6.91 -22.12
N HIS A 410 22.47 -7.29 -23.14
CA HIS A 410 22.37 -6.65 -24.45
C HIS A 410 21.04 -7.01 -25.12
N THR A 411 20.65 -8.28 -25.07
CA THR A 411 19.31 -8.70 -25.52
C THR A 411 18.21 -7.99 -24.73
N LEU A 412 18.36 -7.81 -23.41
CA LEU A 412 17.41 -7.04 -22.60
C LEU A 412 17.28 -5.58 -23.10
N LYS A 413 18.40 -4.91 -23.39
CA LYS A 413 18.41 -3.56 -23.96
C LYS A 413 17.69 -3.51 -25.31
N GLU A 414 17.94 -4.46 -26.20
CA GLU A 414 17.25 -4.50 -27.49
C GLU A 414 15.75 -4.80 -27.37
N ILE A 415 15.32 -5.65 -26.42
CA ILE A 415 13.90 -5.91 -26.14
C ILE A 415 13.19 -4.63 -25.65
N ALA A 416 13.83 -3.87 -24.78
CA ALA A 416 13.29 -2.64 -24.19
C ALA A 416 13.45 -1.40 -25.10
N LYS A 417 14.26 -1.49 -26.15
CA LYS A 417 14.56 -0.39 -27.08
C LYS A 417 13.29 0.26 -27.61
N ARG A 418 13.17 1.57 -27.38
CA ARG A 418 12.01 2.40 -27.76
C ARG A 418 10.67 1.95 -27.16
N ARG A 419 10.68 1.20 -26.06
CA ARG A 419 9.48 0.80 -25.32
C ARG A 419 9.56 1.32 -23.90
N TYR A 420 9.03 2.52 -23.70
CA TYR A 420 9.04 3.19 -22.41
C TYR A 420 8.33 2.38 -21.33
N GLU A 421 7.29 1.62 -21.68
CA GLU A 421 6.64 0.68 -20.77
C GLU A 421 7.65 -0.33 -20.15
N LEU A 422 8.50 -0.94 -20.99
CA LEU A 422 9.49 -1.90 -20.52
C LEU A 422 10.66 -1.24 -19.81
N MET A 423 11.12 -0.08 -20.31
CA MET A 423 12.16 0.70 -19.63
C MET A 423 11.71 1.10 -18.23
N LYS A 424 10.47 1.55 -18.08
CA LYS A 424 9.85 1.89 -16.79
C LYS A 424 9.83 0.68 -15.86
N PHE A 425 9.35 -0.47 -16.33
CA PHE A 425 9.35 -1.71 -15.53
C PHE A 425 10.76 -2.12 -15.07
N ILE A 426 11.74 -2.05 -15.97
CA ILE A 426 13.13 -2.44 -15.65
C ILE A 426 13.76 -1.42 -14.69
N GLY A 427 13.52 -0.11 -14.87
CA GLY A 427 13.96 0.92 -13.93
C GLY A 427 13.37 0.70 -12.52
N GLN A 428 12.11 0.30 -12.46
CA GLN A 428 11.39 -0.04 -11.23
C GLN A 428 11.95 -1.26 -10.48
N LEU A 429 12.89 -2.02 -11.04
CA LEU A 429 13.58 -3.08 -10.29
C LEU A 429 14.40 -2.50 -9.11
N PHE A 430 14.94 -1.29 -9.27
CA PHE A 430 15.80 -0.63 -8.27
C PHE A 430 15.27 0.72 -7.78
N ASP A 431 14.34 1.33 -8.51
CA ASP A 431 13.71 2.61 -8.13
C ASP A 431 12.19 2.44 -8.10
N LEU A 432 11.72 1.70 -7.09
CA LEU A 432 10.31 1.33 -6.94
C LEU A 432 9.63 2.27 -5.94
N HIS A 433 8.39 2.68 -6.22
CA HIS A 433 7.61 3.48 -5.26
C HIS A 433 7.49 2.72 -3.92
N PRO A 434 7.61 3.36 -2.75
CA PRO A 434 7.64 2.69 -1.44
C PRO A 434 6.49 1.69 -1.22
N PHE A 435 5.26 2.05 -1.60
CA PHE A 435 4.12 1.13 -1.55
C PHE A 435 4.32 -0.16 -2.37
N LEU A 436 4.86 -0.05 -3.59
CA LEU A 436 5.13 -1.23 -4.41
C LEU A 436 6.35 -2.00 -3.87
N GLU A 437 7.31 -1.31 -3.26
CA GLU A 437 8.44 -1.94 -2.57
C GLU A 437 8.00 -2.86 -1.43
N GLY A 438 7.09 -2.41 -0.56
CA GLY A 438 6.54 -3.29 0.48
C GLY A 438 5.89 -4.55 -0.08
N ARG A 439 5.20 -4.44 -1.23
CA ARG A 439 4.61 -5.59 -1.93
C ARG A 439 5.66 -6.52 -2.52
N ARG A 440 6.71 -5.96 -3.13
CA ARG A 440 7.86 -6.70 -3.69
C ARG A 440 8.54 -7.50 -2.59
N ASP A 441 8.81 -6.87 -1.45
CA ASP A 441 9.52 -7.51 -0.34
C ASP A 441 8.70 -8.65 0.28
N ALA A 442 7.38 -8.52 0.35
CA ALA A 442 6.50 -9.64 0.72
C ALA A 442 6.62 -10.81 -0.28
N ALA A 443 6.59 -10.53 -1.58
CA ALA A 443 6.77 -11.57 -2.60
C ALA A 443 8.18 -12.19 -2.56
N MET A 444 9.22 -11.38 -2.34
CA MET A 444 10.61 -11.82 -2.22
C MET A 444 10.78 -12.77 -1.03
N LYS A 445 10.23 -12.42 0.14
CA LYS A 445 10.25 -13.28 1.33
C LYS A 445 9.64 -14.65 1.09
N PHE A 446 8.60 -14.75 0.26
CA PHE A 446 8.04 -16.05 -0.12
C PHE A 446 9.04 -16.88 -0.93
N LEU A 447 9.70 -16.27 -1.93
CA LEU A 447 10.71 -16.95 -2.77
C LEU A 447 11.97 -17.34 -1.99
N ASP A 448 12.31 -16.60 -0.95
CA ASP A 448 13.49 -16.83 -0.11
C ASP A 448 13.29 -17.93 0.93
N VAL A 449 12.05 -18.27 1.26
CA VAL A 449 11.77 -19.44 2.10
C VAL A 449 12.09 -20.75 1.36
N MET A 450 12.00 -20.76 0.03
CA MET A 450 12.24 -21.95 -0.77
C MET A 450 13.75 -22.22 -0.94
N PRO A 451 14.18 -23.49 -0.91
CA PRO A 451 15.52 -23.85 -1.37
C PRO A 451 15.74 -23.39 -2.81
N LYS A 452 16.98 -22.98 -3.17
CA LYS A 452 17.30 -22.40 -4.49
C LYS A 452 16.70 -23.17 -5.67
N ARG A 453 16.90 -24.49 -5.72
CA ARG A 453 16.35 -25.35 -6.77
C ARG A 453 14.82 -25.27 -6.87
N LYS A 454 14.14 -25.31 -5.73
CA LYS A 454 12.67 -25.21 -5.67
C LYS A 454 12.17 -23.82 -6.05
N SER A 455 12.92 -22.76 -5.69
CA SER A 455 12.62 -21.41 -6.15
C SER A 455 12.71 -21.30 -7.68
N GLU A 456 13.74 -21.89 -8.31
CA GLU A 456 13.89 -21.91 -9.77
C GLU A 456 12.78 -22.73 -10.47
N GLU A 457 12.41 -23.89 -9.92
CA GLU A 457 11.28 -24.71 -10.39
C GLU A 457 9.95 -23.92 -10.30
N PHE A 458 9.72 -23.23 -9.17
CA PHE A 458 8.55 -22.36 -8.98
C PHE A 458 8.51 -21.23 -10.00
N ILE A 459 9.62 -20.50 -10.19
CA ILE A 459 9.71 -19.39 -11.15
C ILE A 459 9.40 -19.89 -12.55
N SER A 460 9.95 -21.05 -12.94
CA SER A 460 9.69 -21.66 -14.25
C SER A 460 8.21 -21.98 -14.46
N GLY A 461 7.55 -22.57 -13.45
CA GLY A 461 6.11 -22.83 -13.48
C GLY A 461 5.27 -21.55 -13.54
N TYR A 462 5.64 -20.53 -12.78
CA TYR A 462 4.95 -19.23 -12.74
C TYR A 462 4.94 -18.55 -14.12
N LEU A 463 6.05 -18.62 -14.85
CA LEU A 463 6.17 -17.98 -16.16
C LEU A 463 5.24 -18.59 -17.21
N GLN A 464 4.82 -19.85 -17.04
CA GLN A 464 3.85 -20.53 -17.91
C GLN A 464 2.39 -20.12 -17.64
N LEU A 465 2.12 -19.48 -16.52
CA LEU A 465 0.77 -19.04 -16.16
C LEU A 465 0.28 -17.89 -17.04
N THR A 466 -1.03 -17.83 -17.25
CA THR A 466 -1.69 -16.65 -17.81
C THR A 466 -1.72 -15.51 -16.82
N GLU A 467 -1.92 -14.27 -17.31
CA GLU A 467 -1.96 -13.09 -16.44
C GLU A 467 -3.00 -13.20 -15.30
N LYS A 468 -4.18 -13.73 -15.62
CA LYS A 468 -5.26 -13.94 -14.63
C LYS A 468 -4.88 -14.95 -13.55
N GLU A 469 -4.08 -15.95 -13.89
CA GLU A 469 -3.58 -16.95 -12.95
C GLU A 469 -2.45 -16.39 -12.10
N ARG A 470 -1.54 -15.60 -12.70
CA ARG A 470 -0.46 -14.92 -11.97
C ARG A 470 -0.98 -14.01 -10.88
N VAL A 471 -2.03 -13.22 -11.12
CA VAL A 471 -2.65 -12.36 -10.09
C VAL A 471 -3.06 -13.17 -8.85
N ILE A 472 -3.56 -14.39 -9.02
CA ILE A 472 -3.96 -15.27 -7.91
C ILE A 472 -2.71 -15.74 -7.13
N ILE A 473 -1.67 -16.18 -7.85
CA ILE A 473 -0.41 -16.63 -7.24
C ILE A 473 0.32 -15.47 -6.55
N ASP A 474 0.41 -14.31 -7.19
CA ASP A 474 1.01 -13.08 -6.65
C ASP A 474 0.39 -12.72 -5.29
N THR A 475 -0.94 -12.80 -5.20
CA THR A 475 -1.70 -12.52 -3.97
C THR A 475 -1.33 -13.54 -2.88
N PHE A 476 -1.35 -14.83 -3.21
CA PHE A 476 -0.96 -15.89 -2.29
C PHE A 476 0.48 -15.74 -1.77
N MET A 477 1.43 -15.39 -2.65
CA MET A 477 2.84 -15.18 -2.27
C MET A 477 2.97 -14.06 -1.23
N ARG A 478 2.33 -12.91 -1.47
CA ARG A 478 2.37 -11.79 -0.53
C ARG A 478 1.64 -12.11 0.76
N ASP A 479 0.46 -12.73 0.68
CA ASP A 479 -0.31 -13.11 1.87
C ASP A 479 0.46 -14.12 2.73
N TYR A 480 1.14 -15.09 2.12
CA TYR A 480 2.02 -15.99 2.87
C TYR A 480 3.04 -15.21 3.70
N ALA A 481 3.73 -14.24 3.09
CA ALA A 481 4.74 -13.45 3.77
C ALA A 481 4.17 -12.48 4.81
N ARG A 482 2.98 -11.91 4.57
CA ARG A 482 2.24 -11.13 5.55
C ARG A 482 1.99 -11.97 6.79
N TYR A 483 1.34 -13.11 6.62
CA TYR A 483 0.86 -13.97 7.71
C TYR A 483 1.98 -14.83 8.33
N ASN A 484 3.22 -14.78 7.83
CA ASN A 484 4.39 -15.49 8.37
C ASN A 484 4.95 -14.76 9.62
N ARG A 485 4.23 -14.89 10.72
CA ARG A 485 4.59 -14.40 12.06
C ARG A 485 4.16 -15.42 13.13
N ASP A 486 4.48 -15.16 14.38
CA ASP A 486 3.93 -15.97 15.49
C ASP A 486 2.49 -15.53 15.80
N TRP A 487 1.56 -16.48 15.68
CA TRP A 487 0.13 -16.26 15.94
C TRP A 487 -0.30 -16.71 17.33
N GLY A 488 0.58 -17.38 18.10
CA GLY A 488 0.21 -18.00 19.37
C GLY A 488 -0.86 -19.10 19.25
N VAL A 489 -1.25 -19.48 18.03
CA VAL A 489 -2.25 -20.52 17.75
C VAL A 489 -1.76 -21.53 16.73
N LYS A 490 -2.15 -22.78 16.96
CA LYS A 490 -1.97 -23.87 15.98
C LYS A 490 -3.21 -23.93 15.10
N LEU A 491 -3.01 -23.78 13.80
CA LEU A 491 -4.05 -23.97 12.79
C LEU A 491 -3.87 -25.31 12.10
N GLU A 492 -4.98 -25.97 11.78
CA GLU A 492 -4.98 -27.20 11.00
C GLU A 492 -4.49 -26.90 9.57
N PRO A 493 -3.53 -27.68 9.04
CA PRO A 493 -3.12 -27.56 7.64
C PRO A 493 -4.27 -27.87 6.68
N ILE A 494 -4.29 -27.18 5.54
CA ILE A 494 -5.24 -27.48 4.46
C ILE A 494 -4.77 -28.73 3.71
N SER A 495 -5.60 -29.78 3.71
CA SER A 495 -5.25 -31.08 3.11
C SER A 495 -4.85 -30.96 1.64
N GLU A 496 -5.55 -30.12 0.89
CA GLU A 496 -5.36 -29.88 -0.54
C GLU A 496 -4.07 -29.10 -0.84
N LEU A 497 -3.49 -28.42 0.14
CA LEU A 497 -2.22 -27.70 0.01
C LEU A 497 -1.03 -28.51 0.52
N LYS A 498 -1.26 -29.66 1.18
CA LYS A 498 -0.22 -30.40 1.90
C LYS A 498 0.97 -30.77 1.00
N LEU A 499 0.71 -31.28 -0.21
CA LEU A 499 1.77 -31.67 -1.15
C LEU A 499 2.59 -30.46 -1.57
N PHE A 500 1.93 -29.38 -2.01
CA PHE A 500 2.61 -28.14 -2.40
C PHE A 500 3.45 -27.53 -1.26
N VAL A 501 2.89 -27.46 -0.04
CA VAL A 501 3.59 -26.91 1.13
C VAL A 501 4.84 -27.74 1.45
N GLN A 502 4.74 -29.07 1.40
CA GLN A 502 5.87 -29.96 1.64
C GLN A 502 6.94 -29.86 0.54
N GLU A 503 6.51 -29.88 -0.71
CA GLU A 503 7.39 -29.86 -1.88
C GLU A 503 8.28 -28.60 -1.95
N TYR A 504 7.70 -27.45 -1.59
CA TYR A 504 8.38 -26.16 -1.61
C TYR A 504 8.95 -25.73 -0.24
N GLY A 505 8.86 -26.58 0.79
CA GLY A 505 9.41 -26.29 2.12
C GLY A 505 8.73 -25.11 2.85
N LEU A 506 7.46 -24.87 2.57
CA LEU A 506 6.70 -23.76 3.15
C LEU A 506 6.20 -24.10 4.57
N LYS A 507 5.90 -23.08 5.38
CA LYS A 507 5.33 -23.27 6.72
C LYS A 507 3.81 -23.42 6.66
N ASN A 508 3.27 -24.40 7.39
CA ASN A 508 1.83 -24.68 7.42
C ASN A 508 0.95 -23.48 7.82
N VAL A 509 1.29 -22.79 8.91
CA VAL A 509 0.44 -21.70 9.45
C VAL A 509 0.26 -20.54 8.44
N PRO A 510 1.32 -19.92 7.90
CA PRO A 510 1.15 -18.86 6.90
C PRO A 510 0.50 -19.34 5.61
N SER A 511 0.77 -20.58 5.16
CA SER A 511 0.08 -21.14 3.99
C SER A 511 -1.42 -21.32 4.23
N THR A 512 -1.82 -21.79 5.42
CA THR A 512 -3.23 -21.91 5.81
C THR A 512 -3.91 -20.54 5.91
N LEU A 513 -3.24 -19.53 6.46
CA LEU A 513 -3.79 -18.18 6.57
C LEU A 513 -3.92 -17.49 5.20
N ALA A 514 -2.91 -17.64 4.34
CA ALA A 514 -2.96 -17.13 2.95
C ALA A 514 -4.04 -17.82 2.11
N TYR A 515 -4.41 -19.07 2.43
CA TYR A 515 -5.57 -19.73 1.84
C TYR A 515 -6.89 -19.14 2.33
N TRP A 516 -7.01 -18.92 3.65
CA TRP A 516 -8.26 -18.46 4.26
C TRP A 516 -8.54 -16.97 4.07
N VAL A 517 -7.54 -16.14 3.76
CA VAL A 517 -7.77 -14.72 3.45
C VAL A 517 -8.66 -14.53 2.22
N LEU A 518 -8.70 -15.51 1.31
CA LEU A 518 -9.57 -15.49 0.13
C LEU A 518 -11.02 -15.70 0.54
N ASP A 519 -11.88 -14.74 0.19
CA ASP A 519 -13.26 -14.66 0.69
C ASP A 519 -14.13 -15.86 0.31
N THR A 520 -14.08 -16.29 -0.96
CA THR A 520 -15.01 -17.29 -1.47
C THR A 520 -14.36 -18.66 -1.65
N LYS A 521 -15.16 -19.72 -1.43
CA LYS A 521 -14.75 -21.10 -1.75
C LYS A 521 -14.30 -21.24 -3.20
N ARG A 522 -14.94 -20.52 -4.13
CA ARG A 522 -14.55 -20.48 -5.54
C ARG A 522 -13.14 -19.94 -5.75
N CYS A 523 -12.77 -18.86 -5.07
CA CYS A 523 -11.40 -18.32 -5.13
C CYS A 523 -10.39 -19.32 -4.54
N ARG A 524 -10.73 -19.94 -3.40
CA ARG A 524 -9.89 -20.96 -2.75
C ARG A 524 -9.67 -22.19 -3.63
N THR A 525 -10.71 -22.71 -4.28
CA THR A 525 -10.59 -23.82 -5.25
C THR A 525 -9.72 -23.44 -6.45
N LYS A 526 -9.86 -22.22 -6.99
CA LYS A 526 -9.00 -21.75 -8.07
C LYS A 526 -7.53 -21.69 -7.65
N LEU A 527 -7.24 -21.17 -6.46
CA LEU A 527 -5.88 -21.16 -5.91
C LEU A 527 -5.31 -22.58 -5.83
N VAL A 528 -6.04 -23.51 -5.21
CA VAL A 528 -5.61 -24.92 -5.08
C VAL A 528 -5.30 -25.51 -6.45
N ASN A 529 -6.22 -25.38 -7.42
CA ASN A 529 -6.02 -25.92 -8.76
C ASN A 529 -4.78 -25.34 -9.46
N LEU A 530 -4.42 -24.08 -9.19
CA LEU A 530 -3.22 -23.47 -9.72
C LEU A 530 -1.96 -23.96 -9.02
N LEU A 531 -1.97 -24.04 -7.69
CA LEU A 531 -0.82 -24.54 -6.91
C LEU A 531 -0.50 -26.00 -7.25
N MET A 532 -1.51 -26.81 -7.56
CA MET A 532 -1.32 -28.19 -8.02
C MET A 532 -0.63 -28.29 -9.40
N LYS A 533 -0.60 -27.23 -10.21
CA LYS A 533 0.18 -27.22 -11.47
C LYS A 533 1.69 -27.15 -11.22
N PHE A 534 2.11 -26.79 -10.01
CA PHE A 534 3.50 -26.73 -9.59
C PHE A 534 3.98 -28.01 -8.88
N SER A 535 3.05 -28.95 -8.62
CA SER A 535 3.29 -30.18 -7.84
C SER A 535 3.40 -31.41 -8.73
#